data_AF-A0A812L2K6-F1
#
_entry.id   AF-A0A812L2K6-F1
#
_cell.length_a   1.000
_cell.length_b   1.000
_cell.length_c   1.000
_cell.angle_alpha   90.00
_cell.angle_beta   90.00
_cell.angle_gamma   90.00
#
_symmetry.space_group_name_H-M   'P 1'
#
loop_
_entity.id
_entity.type
_entity.pdbx_description
1 polymer ?
#
loop_
_entity_poly.entity_id
_entity_poly.type
_entity_poly.pdbx_seq_one_letter_code
_entity_poly.pdbx_strand_id
1 'polypeptide(L)'
;MAIDLNQPGEQEDGNSQGTQGDMIEEEVLACQFACWFPTFKDVTFKSEIIALSENFVKYLLADGIHVPLPKPKDSDEASDGSWGSGGDSDDEARDPEGVFDFPELESAVRAAISRLNGQVIPKLNWSAPKDAHWIHGSLKCCSPTEVFTLLKASDFVSHDLCHAFDHTASSRRRPDAFTLVLRRWHSLHESSEFRAFVRDAELLAISQRQTGGFFEHLLNTEEAEAIQAAIREFFEQKLRGRFGLKRYVFDVYVDIPPRRRVWLMDFSPWGPTTDACLFDWEDLSEMAQASPASPEFRVVQSEADRRGRLENFHQIPLELAEMGSKEGLAELLEKADKLLAQKEAYKYEEYSAESETVPDMTTTYKTHNVVVTIKDKTRRELSSMGLPAGEDFSTEDGKTRWTWAPVENNKEDELMQLLSQHGIDVAEFTWQSFVELYSEVYEKSLSTVQVVDGQLVRKVKVVKVWLEANLFSQKHVLILKTKQQQGRVQHLRNIRTLSMRMRAVQQWSDAVAEALFLRLGIPEQQQKNMLSVTNSETREEVEFSVSFPGLKTVYTIMEVRCEVLNPQDQRWQYIGLPSAEDFTFCRQEQLATGEYDMILTRCGPCFGASLTSWPSWPMLRPSPWHRGVGSISGSK
;
A
#
# COMPACT_ATOMS: atom_id res chain seq x y z
N MET A 1 -49.38 -4.21 -26.50
CA MET A 1 -50.16 -5.45 -26.28
C MET A 1 -50.15 -5.68 -24.79
N ALA A 2 -51.30 -5.50 -24.16
CA ALA A 2 -51.49 -5.64 -22.72
C ALA A 2 -51.39 -7.12 -22.32
N ILE A 3 -50.75 -7.39 -21.19
CA ILE A 3 -50.87 -8.67 -20.50
C ILE A 3 -51.59 -8.39 -19.19
N ASP A 4 -52.70 -9.11 -19.05
CA ASP A 4 -53.78 -9.01 -18.10
C ASP A 4 -53.34 -9.60 -16.74
N LEU A 5 -53.56 -8.86 -15.64
CA LEU A 5 -53.34 -9.34 -14.27
C LEU A 5 -54.68 -9.39 -13.56
N ASN A 6 -55.39 -10.51 -13.71
CA ASN A 6 -56.43 -10.94 -12.79
C ASN A 6 -56.84 -12.40 -13.07
N GLN A 7 -56.33 -13.34 -12.27
CA GLN A 7 -57.13 -14.39 -11.64
C GLN A 7 -56.36 -15.09 -10.50
N PRO A 8 -57.05 -15.53 -9.44
CA PRO A 8 -56.44 -15.99 -8.20
C PRO A 8 -56.20 -17.51 -8.22
N GLY A 9 -55.02 -17.95 -7.78
CA GLY A 9 -54.66 -19.36 -7.71
C GLY A 9 -53.61 -19.63 -6.65
N GLU A 10 -54.08 -20.27 -5.57
CA GLU A 10 -53.38 -21.20 -4.68
C GLU A 10 -52.25 -20.65 -3.78
N GLN A 11 -52.59 -20.52 -2.50
CA GLN A 11 -51.67 -20.49 -1.37
C GLN A 11 -50.84 -21.79 -1.35
N GLU A 12 -49.61 -21.71 -1.81
CA GLU A 12 -48.54 -22.55 -1.28
C GLU A 12 -47.90 -21.79 -0.12
N ASP A 13 -48.18 -22.25 1.10
CA ASP A 13 -47.46 -21.87 2.32
C ASP A 13 -46.01 -22.40 2.22
N GLY A 14 -45.21 -21.74 1.39
CA GLY A 14 -43.76 -21.87 1.36
C GLY A 14 -43.16 -21.07 2.51
N ASN A 15 -43.15 -21.65 3.70
CA ASN A 15 -42.39 -21.15 4.85
C ASN A 15 -40.88 -21.26 4.55
N SER A 16 -40.35 -20.40 3.69
CA SER A 16 -38.92 -20.14 3.59
C SER A 16 -38.52 -19.24 4.77
N GLN A 17 -38.41 -19.86 5.94
CA GLN A 17 -37.61 -19.30 7.03
C GLN A 17 -36.16 -19.24 6.54
N GLY A 18 -35.79 -18.12 5.93
CA GLY A 18 -34.38 -17.76 5.78
C GLY A 18 -33.76 -17.74 7.18
N THR A 19 -32.69 -18.48 7.34
CA THR A 19 -31.84 -18.44 8.53
C THR A 19 -31.51 -16.98 8.85
N GLN A 20 -31.60 -16.62 10.13
CA GLN A 20 -31.66 -15.25 10.66
C GLN A 20 -30.41 -14.38 10.38
N GLY A 21 -29.45 -14.86 9.58
CA GLY A 21 -28.16 -14.22 9.26
C GLY A 21 -27.80 -14.07 7.77
N ASP A 22 -28.62 -14.56 6.82
CA ASP A 22 -28.27 -14.48 5.40
C ASP A 22 -28.73 -13.16 4.75
N MET A 23 -27.88 -12.55 3.92
CA MET A 23 -28.23 -11.36 3.16
C MET A 23 -29.23 -11.71 2.04
N ILE A 24 -30.18 -10.81 1.81
CA ILE A 24 -31.18 -10.97 0.76
C ILE A 24 -30.65 -10.32 -0.53
N GLU A 25 -30.72 -11.04 -1.66
CA GLU A 25 -30.20 -10.57 -2.96
C GLU A 25 -30.85 -9.24 -3.36
N GLU A 26 -32.16 -9.10 -3.17
CA GLU A 26 -32.91 -7.88 -3.47
C GLU A 26 -32.38 -6.67 -2.68
N GLU A 27 -31.90 -6.89 -1.45
CA GLU A 27 -31.33 -5.82 -0.61
C GLU A 27 -29.97 -5.37 -1.14
N VAL A 28 -29.13 -6.32 -1.56
CA VAL A 28 -27.84 -6.03 -2.21
C VAL A 28 -28.07 -5.27 -3.52
N LEU A 29 -29.03 -5.69 -4.34
CA LEU A 29 -29.37 -5.04 -5.60
C LEU A 29 -29.90 -3.61 -5.40
N ALA A 30 -30.78 -3.40 -4.42
CA ALA A 30 -31.34 -2.08 -4.10
C ALA A 30 -30.27 -1.10 -3.56
N CYS A 31 -29.21 -1.60 -2.92
CA CYS A 31 -28.09 -0.79 -2.44
C CYS A 31 -27.10 -0.36 -3.54
N GLN A 32 -27.28 -0.79 -4.79
CA GLN A 32 -26.47 -0.28 -5.90
C GLN A 32 -26.67 1.23 -6.08
N PHE A 33 -25.58 1.96 -6.27
CA PHE A 33 -25.59 3.42 -6.46
C PHE A 33 -26.58 3.85 -7.53
N ALA A 34 -26.60 3.17 -8.68
CA ALA A 34 -27.50 3.48 -9.78
C ALA A 34 -28.98 3.26 -9.45
N CYS A 35 -29.30 2.40 -8.49
CA CYS A 35 -30.67 2.13 -8.05
C CYS A 35 -31.19 3.24 -7.12
N TRP A 36 -30.41 3.65 -6.13
CA TRP A 36 -30.89 4.60 -5.12
C TRP A 36 -30.64 6.07 -5.50
N PHE A 37 -29.59 6.38 -6.26
CA PHE A 37 -29.22 7.76 -6.59
C PHE A 37 -30.33 8.59 -7.26
N PRO A 38 -31.12 8.07 -8.24
CA PRO A 38 -32.20 8.84 -8.86
C PRO A 38 -33.24 9.35 -7.85
N THR A 39 -33.53 8.55 -6.81
CA THR A 39 -34.49 8.87 -5.76
C THR A 39 -33.95 9.90 -4.77
N PHE A 40 -32.64 9.90 -4.49
CA PHE A 40 -32.03 10.70 -3.42
C PHE A 40 -31.06 11.79 -3.91
N LYS A 41 -31.07 12.11 -5.21
CA LYS A 41 -30.21 13.15 -5.81
C LYS A 41 -30.30 14.53 -5.15
N ASP A 42 -31.41 14.83 -4.46
CA ASP A 42 -31.66 16.10 -3.76
C ASP A 42 -30.96 16.19 -2.39
N VAL A 43 -30.56 15.05 -1.82
CA VAL A 43 -29.99 14.93 -0.47
C VAL A 43 -28.59 14.30 -0.43
N THR A 44 -28.01 13.96 -1.57
CA THR A 44 -26.64 13.42 -1.69
C THR A 44 -25.74 14.36 -2.50
N PHE A 45 -24.44 14.10 -2.51
CA PHE A 45 -23.49 14.85 -3.33
C PHE A 45 -23.69 14.61 -4.83
N LYS A 46 -23.38 15.63 -5.63
CA LYS A 46 -23.49 15.56 -7.09
C LYS A 46 -22.57 14.45 -7.63
N SER A 47 -23.18 13.53 -8.38
CA SER A 47 -22.48 12.41 -9.01
C SER A 47 -22.94 12.22 -10.46
N GLU A 48 -22.08 11.59 -11.25
CA GLU A 48 -22.34 11.14 -12.63
C GLU A 48 -22.16 9.62 -12.68
N ILE A 49 -23.01 8.93 -13.44
CA ILE A 49 -23.00 7.47 -13.57
C ILE A 49 -22.66 7.13 -15.02
N ILE A 50 -21.67 6.27 -15.21
CA ILE A 50 -21.19 5.82 -16.52
C ILE A 50 -21.31 4.30 -16.56
N ALA A 51 -21.99 3.75 -17.56
CA ALA A 51 -22.05 2.30 -17.76
C ALA A 51 -20.67 1.77 -18.17
N LEU A 52 -20.25 0.65 -17.57
CA LEU A 52 -18.98 0.00 -17.89
C LEU A 52 -19.22 -1.18 -18.85
N SER A 53 -18.29 -1.37 -19.77
CA SER A 53 -18.29 -2.53 -20.66
C SER A 53 -17.62 -3.72 -19.99
N GLU A 54 -17.99 -4.94 -20.39
CA GLU A 54 -17.31 -6.17 -19.95
C GLU A 54 -15.80 -6.14 -20.26
N ASN A 55 -15.39 -5.49 -21.35
CA ASN A 55 -13.98 -5.36 -21.70
C ASN A 55 -13.21 -4.53 -20.66
N PHE A 56 -13.83 -3.48 -20.11
CA PHE A 56 -13.23 -2.70 -19.04
C PHE A 56 -13.20 -3.48 -17.71
N VAL A 57 -14.21 -4.30 -17.44
CA VAL A 57 -14.23 -5.21 -16.27
C VAL A 57 -13.10 -6.24 -16.36
N LYS A 58 -12.90 -6.86 -17.53
CA LYS A 58 -11.75 -7.74 -17.77
C LYS A 58 -10.42 -7.03 -17.55
N TYR A 59 -10.31 -5.78 -17.98
CA TYR A 59 -9.13 -4.97 -17.70
C TYR A 59 -8.92 -4.74 -16.20
N LEU A 60 -9.97 -4.43 -15.43
CA LEU A 60 -9.84 -4.25 -13.98
C LEU A 60 -9.37 -5.55 -13.31
N LEU A 61 -9.91 -6.70 -13.71
CA LEU A 61 -9.57 -8.02 -13.17
C LEU A 61 -8.26 -8.62 -13.69
N ALA A 62 -7.67 -8.07 -14.76
CA ALA A 62 -6.40 -8.55 -15.29
C ALA A 62 -5.25 -8.29 -14.31
N ASP A 63 -4.30 -9.20 -14.21
CA ASP A 63 -3.15 -9.05 -13.31
C ASP A 63 -2.24 -7.86 -13.72
N GLY A 64 -1.71 -7.16 -12.72
CA GLY A 64 -0.75 -6.06 -12.88
C GLY A 64 -1.38 -4.71 -13.22
N ILE A 65 -0.88 -3.61 -12.64
CA ILE A 65 -1.38 -2.24 -12.87
C ILE A 65 -0.83 -1.69 -14.19
N HIS A 66 -1.41 -2.12 -15.30
CA HIS A 66 -1.14 -1.57 -16.63
C HIS A 66 -1.99 -0.31 -16.85
N VAL A 67 -1.38 0.83 -17.16
CA VAL A 67 -2.14 2.02 -17.58
C VAL A 67 -2.52 1.85 -19.05
N PRO A 68 -3.80 2.03 -19.47
CA PRO A 68 -4.18 2.02 -20.88
C PRO A 68 -3.36 3.05 -21.64
N LEU A 69 -2.57 2.60 -22.60
CA LEU A 69 -1.80 3.47 -23.48
C LEU A 69 -2.55 3.62 -24.81
N PRO A 70 -2.74 4.85 -25.32
CA PRO A 70 -3.35 5.05 -26.62
C PRO A 70 -2.50 4.35 -27.68
N LYS A 71 -3.15 3.63 -28.60
CA LYS A 71 -2.46 3.00 -29.73
C LYS A 71 -1.66 4.05 -30.51
N PRO A 72 -0.41 3.77 -30.91
CA PRO A 72 0.32 4.64 -31.82
C PRO A 72 -0.54 4.88 -33.05
N LYS A 73 -0.78 6.14 -33.42
CA LYS A 73 -1.40 6.45 -34.71
C LYS A 73 -0.47 5.92 -35.79
N ASP A 74 -0.97 5.01 -36.63
CA ASP A 74 -0.32 4.64 -37.88
C ASP A 74 -0.14 5.93 -38.70
N SER A 75 1.07 6.50 -38.67
CA SER A 75 1.47 7.54 -39.59
C SER A 75 1.97 6.86 -40.86
N ASP A 76 1.12 6.86 -41.88
CA ASP A 76 1.45 6.55 -43.26
C ASP A 76 2.61 7.44 -43.75
N GLU A 77 3.86 7.00 -43.64
CA GLU A 77 4.92 7.35 -44.61
C GLU A 77 5.93 6.19 -44.72
N ALA A 78 5.87 5.51 -45.85
CA ALA A 78 6.82 4.48 -46.25
C ALA A 78 8.21 5.09 -46.53
N SER A 79 9.25 4.55 -45.89
CA SER A 79 10.59 4.55 -46.47
C SER A 79 11.25 3.20 -46.20
N ASP A 80 11.28 2.41 -47.27
CA ASP A 80 12.05 1.18 -47.47
C ASP A 80 13.56 1.41 -47.27
N GLY A 81 14.23 0.40 -46.71
CA GLY A 81 15.67 0.40 -46.41
C GLY A 81 16.17 -0.89 -45.72
N SER A 82 15.70 -2.05 -46.21
CA SER A 82 16.22 -3.43 -46.04
C SER A 82 17.59 -3.62 -45.38
N TRP A 83 17.67 -4.52 -44.38
CA TRP A 83 18.63 -5.65 -44.34
C TRP A 83 17.96 -6.85 -43.66
N GLY A 84 17.49 -7.79 -44.48
CA GLY A 84 16.99 -9.09 -44.02
C GLY A 84 18.11 -10.10 -43.77
N SER A 85 17.82 -11.05 -42.87
CA SER A 85 18.04 -12.47 -43.14
C SER A 85 16.99 -13.26 -42.36
N GLY A 86 16.01 -13.82 -43.09
CA GLY A 86 15.14 -14.88 -42.57
C GLY A 86 15.97 -16.15 -42.30
N GLY A 87 15.47 -17.16 -41.61
CA GLY A 87 14.16 -17.40 -41.05
C GLY A 87 14.16 -18.89 -40.70
N ASP A 88 13.75 -19.23 -39.49
CA ASP A 88 13.01 -20.48 -39.30
C ASP A 88 12.02 -20.23 -38.17
N SER A 89 10.76 -20.39 -38.54
CA SER A 89 9.58 -20.17 -37.72
C SER A 89 9.35 -21.41 -36.85
N ASP A 90 9.27 -21.20 -35.55
CA ASP A 90 8.18 -21.78 -34.78
C ASP A 90 7.57 -20.64 -33.97
N ASP A 91 6.46 -20.15 -34.52
CA ASP A 91 5.53 -19.22 -33.89
C ASP A 91 4.94 -19.88 -32.64
N GLU A 92 5.50 -19.60 -31.47
CA GLU A 92 4.74 -19.58 -30.23
C GLU A 92 4.21 -18.15 -30.07
N ALA A 93 2.92 -18.00 -30.38
CA ALA A 93 2.18 -16.77 -30.42
C ALA A 93 2.50 -15.85 -29.23
N ARG A 94 2.99 -14.64 -29.53
CA ARG A 94 2.80 -13.51 -28.62
C ARG A 94 1.29 -13.33 -28.44
N ASP A 95 0.81 -13.60 -27.23
CA ASP A 95 -0.56 -13.31 -26.87
C ASP A 95 -0.84 -11.80 -27.05
N PRO A 96 -1.82 -11.38 -27.87
CA PRO A 96 -2.19 -9.97 -28.06
C PRO A 96 -2.92 -9.34 -26.85
N GLU A 97 -3.06 -10.05 -25.73
CA GLU A 97 -3.98 -9.73 -24.64
C GLU A 97 -3.60 -8.53 -23.73
N GLY A 98 -2.52 -7.79 -24.00
CA GLY A 98 -1.99 -6.78 -23.06
C GLY A 98 -2.26 -5.30 -23.36
N VAL A 99 -2.81 -4.93 -24.52
CA VAL A 99 -3.01 -3.51 -24.89
C VAL A 99 -4.47 -3.13 -24.77
N PHE A 100 -4.86 -2.73 -23.57
CA PHE A 100 -6.17 -2.18 -23.31
C PHE A 100 -6.24 -0.71 -23.74
N ASP A 101 -7.26 -0.35 -24.52
CA ASP A 101 -7.54 1.00 -24.99
C ASP A 101 -9.05 1.26 -24.85
N PHE A 102 -9.44 2.37 -24.23
CA PHE A 102 -10.83 2.70 -23.89
C PHE A 102 -11.17 4.17 -24.18
N PRO A 103 -11.04 4.65 -25.42
CA PRO A 103 -11.12 6.07 -25.75
C PRO A 103 -12.51 6.66 -25.45
N GLU A 104 -13.59 5.91 -25.65
CA GLU A 104 -14.95 6.36 -25.34
C GLU A 104 -15.16 6.53 -23.83
N LEU A 105 -14.70 5.56 -23.04
CA LEU A 105 -14.80 5.63 -21.57
C LEU A 105 -13.92 6.75 -21.03
N GLU A 106 -12.69 6.89 -21.54
CA GLU A 106 -11.78 7.95 -21.14
C GLU A 106 -12.39 9.34 -21.40
N SER A 107 -13.00 9.52 -22.58
CA SER A 107 -13.70 10.75 -22.95
C SER A 107 -14.91 11.02 -22.04
N ALA A 108 -15.71 9.99 -21.75
CA ALA A 108 -16.85 10.09 -20.84
C ALA A 108 -16.42 10.48 -19.42
N VAL A 109 -15.37 9.86 -18.89
CA VAL A 109 -14.78 10.15 -17.57
C VAL A 109 -14.24 11.58 -17.55
N ARG A 110 -13.49 11.99 -18.57
CA ARG A 110 -12.95 13.36 -18.70
C ARG A 110 -14.06 14.41 -18.72
N ALA A 111 -15.13 14.15 -19.46
CA ALA A 111 -16.30 15.04 -19.51
C ALA A 111 -17.04 15.11 -18.16
N ALA A 112 -17.21 13.98 -17.48
CA ALA A 112 -17.82 13.93 -16.15
C ALA A 112 -16.98 14.66 -15.09
N ILE A 113 -15.65 14.49 -15.08
CA ILE A 113 -14.72 15.24 -14.22
C ILE A 113 -14.92 16.74 -14.41
N SER A 114 -15.00 17.21 -15.66
CA SER A 114 -15.24 18.62 -15.97
C SER A 114 -16.58 19.13 -15.40
N ARG A 115 -17.67 18.37 -15.57
CA ARG A 115 -19.02 18.70 -15.03
C ARG A 115 -19.12 18.66 -13.50
N LEU A 116 -18.17 17.97 -12.85
CA LEU A 116 -18.05 17.83 -11.41
C LEU A 116 -16.97 18.75 -10.80
N ASN A 117 -16.57 19.81 -11.52
CA ASN A 117 -15.59 20.82 -11.09
C ASN A 117 -14.14 20.31 -10.97
N GLY A 118 -13.77 19.31 -11.77
CA GLY A 118 -12.38 18.92 -11.97
C GLY A 118 -11.81 17.96 -10.94
N GLN A 119 -12.54 17.66 -9.86
CA GLN A 119 -12.07 16.78 -8.78
C GLN A 119 -13.19 15.80 -8.41
N VAL A 120 -12.88 14.51 -8.45
CA VAL A 120 -13.85 13.44 -8.21
C VAL A 120 -13.26 12.34 -7.33
N ILE A 121 -14.14 11.52 -6.75
CA ILE A 121 -13.80 10.21 -6.20
C ILE A 121 -14.58 9.14 -6.98
N PRO A 122 -13.92 8.11 -7.51
CA PRO A 122 -14.60 7.03 -8.21
C PRO A 122 -15.17 5.99 -7.23
N LYS A 123 -16.25 5.31 -7.62
CA LYS A 123 -16.73 4.07 -7.00
C LYS A 123 -17.41 3.19 -8.04
N LEU A 124 -17.53 1.90 -7.78
CA LEU A 124 -18.38 1.01 -8.57
C LEU A 124 -19.82 1.01 -8.04
N ASN A 125 -20.57 -0.05 -8.34
CA ASN A 125 -21.96 -0.23 -7.95
C ASN A 125 -22.16 -0.03 -6.45
N TRP A 126 -21.23 -0.49 -5.60
CA TRP A 126 -21.35 -0.37 -4.13
C TRP A 126 -20.13 0.29 -3.49
N SER A 127 -18.92 -0.07 -3.89
CA SER A 127 -17.72 0.22 -3.11
C SER A 127 -16.83 1.28 -3.76
N ALA A 128 -16.31 2.19 -2.94
CA ALA A 128 -15.25 3.12 -3.33
C ALA A 128 -13.87 2.49 -3.02
N PRO A 129 -12.83 2.75 -3.81
CA PRO A 129 -11.50 2.15 -3.69
C PRO A 129 -10.68 2.78 -2.55
N LYS A 130 -11.24 2.80 -1.34
CA LYS A 130 -10.62 3.45 -0.15
C LYS A 130 -9.34 2.74 0.29
N ASP A 131 -9.31 1.43 0.11
CA ASP A 131 -8.18 0.54 0.32
C ASP A 131 -7.01 0.86 -0.62
N ALA A 132 -7.27 1.32 -1.84
CA ALA A 132 -6.26 1.67 -2.82
C ALA A 132 -5.64 3.08 -2.66
N HIS A 133 -5.91 3.78 -1.55
CA HIS A 133 -5.35 5.11 -1.28
C HIS A 133 -3.81 5.15 -1.43
N TRP A 134 -3.13 4.04 -1.14
CA TRP A 134 -1.68 3.90 -1.19
C TRP A 134 -1.08 4.16 -2.58
N ILE A 135 -1.85 4.03 -3.69
CA ILE A 135 -1.28 4.15 -5.04
C ILE A 135 -0.99 5.59 -5.47
N HIS A 136 -1.76 6.55 -4.99
CA HIS A 136 -1.63 7.98 -5.32
C HIS A 136 -1.52 8.89 -4.09
N GLY A 137 -1.63 8.34 -2.87
CA GLY A 137 -1.68 9.12 -1.63
C GLY A 137 -2.95 9.96 -1.49
N SER A 138 -3.96 9.74 -2.34
CA SER A 138 -5.25 10.41 -2.31
C SER A 138 -6.31 9.60 -3.05
N LEU A 139 -7.56 9.65 -2.57
CA LEU A 139 -8.73 9.14 -3.29
C LEU A 139 -9.31 10.16 -4.29
N LYS A 140 -8.74 11.37 -4.30
CA LYS A 140 -9.11 12.44 -5.22
C LYS A 140 -8.46 12.21 -6.57
N CYS A 141 -9.29 12.09 -7.61
CA CYS A 141 -8.86 11.98 -8.99
C CYS A 141 -9.21 13.26 -9.77
N CYS A 142 -8.28 13.69 -10.62
CA CYS A 142 -8.40 14.81 -11.54
C CYS A 142 -8.30 14.38 -13.02
N SER A 143 -7.92 13.12 -13.28
CA SER A 143 -7.74 12.57 -14.62
C SER A 143 -8.34 11.16 -14.76
N PRO A 144 -8.70 10.73 -15.99
CA PRO A 144 -9.14 9.35 -16.24
C PRO A 144 -8.11 8.30 -15.82
N THR A 145 -6.82 8.59 -16.02
CA THR A 145 -5.71 7.70 -15.64
C THR A 145 -5.71 7.43 -14.14
N GLU A 146 -5.87 8.47 -13.31
CA GLU A 146 -5.96 8.31 -11.85
C GLU A 146 -7.19 7.49 -11.45
N VAL A 147 -8.34 7.71 -12.10
CA VAL A 147 -9.56 6.92 -11.86
C VAL A 147 -9.32 5.44 -12.17
N PHE A 148 -8.76 5.12 -13.34
CA PHE A 148 -8.55 3.73 -13.74
C PHE A 148 -7.51 3.03 -12.88
N THR A 149 -6.44 3.74 -12.53
CA THR A 149 -5.37 3.21 -11.68
C THR A 149 -5.88 2.91 -10.26
N LEU A 150 -6.66 3.82 -9.69
CA LEU A 150 -7.22 3.65 -8.35
C LEU A 150 -8.23 2.50 -8.28
N LEU A 151 -9.12 2.38 -9.28
CA LEU A 151 -10.06 1.27 -9.36
C LEU A 151 -9.34 -0.08 -9.52
N LYS A 152 -8.30 -0.12 -10.33
CA LYS A 152 -7.55 -1.34 -10.63
C LYS A 152 -6.73 -1.86 -9.45
N ALA A 153 -6.34 -0.98 -8.53
CA ALA A 153 -5.54 -1.32 -7.37
C ALA A 153 -6.37 -1.65 -6.11
N SER A 154 -7.70 -1.74 -6.23
CA SER A 154 -8.61 -1.93 -5.11
C SER A 154 -9.18 -3.34 -5.04
N ASP A 155 -9.04 -3.96 -3.88
CA ASP A 155 -9.67 -5.23 -3.52
C ASP A 155 -11.18 -5.05 -3.32
N PHE A 156 -11.63 -3.89 -2.82
CA PHE A 156 -13.07 -3.58 -2.74
C PHE A 156 -13.72 -3.53 -4.12
N VAL A 157 -13.04 -2.95 -5.10
CA VAL A 157 -13.51 -2.96 -6.48
C VAL A 157 -13.54 -4.37 -7.03
N SER A 158 -12.52 -5.18 -6.75
CA SER A 158 -12.48 -6.59 -7.16
C SER A 158 -13.61 -7.42 -6.51
N HIS A 159 -13.92 -7.15 -5.24
CA HIS A 159 -15.04 -7.75 -4.53
C HIS A 159 -16.39 -7.39 -5.19
N ASP A 160 -16.63 -6.11 -5.51
CA ASP A 160 -17.83 -5.66 -6.24
C ASP A 160 -18.00 -6.40 -7.58
N LEU A 161 -16.89 -6.70 -8.27
CA LEU A 161 -16.90 -7.35 -9.58
C LEU A 161 -17.16 -8.87 -9.51
N CYS A 162 -16.66 -9.54 -8.48
CA CYS A 162 -16.59 -11.01 -8.43
C CYS A 162 -17.41 -11.66 -7.32
N HIS A 163 -17.64 -10.96 -6.20
CA HIS A 163 -18.06 -11.54 -4.92
C HIS A 163 -19.26 -10.83 -4.28
N ALA A 164 -19.90 -9.89 -4.99
CA ALA A 164 -20.98 -9.04 -4.46
C ALA A 164 -22.16 -9.82 -3.83
N PHE A 165 -22.38 -11.07 -4.27
CA PHE A 165 -23.51 -11.91 -3.84
C PHE A 165 -23.10 -13.15 -3.03
N ASP A 166 -21.82 -13.31 -2.68
CA ASP A 166 -21.28 -14.52 -2.04
C ASP A 166 -21.94 -14.85 -0.67
N HIS A 167 -22.52 -13.85 -0.03
CA HIS A 167 -23.22 -13.96 1.26
C HIS A 167 -24.75 -13.97 1.13
N THR A 168 -25.26 -14.14 -0.09
CA THR A 168 -26.68 -14.34 -0.37
C THR A 168 -26.95 -15.83 -0.60
N ALA A 169 -28.19 -16.27 -0.40
CA ALA A 169 -28.60 -17.64 -0.74
C ALA A 169 -28.61 -17.93 -2.26
N SER A 170 -28.30 -16.93 -3.10
CA SER A 170 -28.34 -17.06 -4.56
C SER A 170 -27.12 -17.79 -5.11
N SER A 171 -27.26 -18.40 -6.29
CA SER A 171 -26.12 -18.96 -7.03
C SER A 171 -25.32 -17.89 -7.79
N ARG A 172 -25.77 -16.64 -7.75
CA ARG A 172 -25.15 -15.50 -8.43
C ARG A 172 -23.95 -15.05 -7.60
N ARG A 173 -22.88 -14.62 -8.28
CA ARG A 173 -21.69 -14.04 -7.62
C ARG A 173 -21.35 -12.62 -8.06
N ARG A 174 -21.67 -12.29 -9.31
CA ARG A 174 -21.41 -10.99 -9.95
C ARG A 174 -22.69 -10.31 -10.45
N PRO A 175 -22.73 -8.97 -10.53
CA PRO A 175 -23.87 -8.25 -11.11
C PRO A 175 -23.94 -8.42 -12.63
N ASP A 176 -25.12 -8.14 -13.20
CA ASP A 176 -25.35 -8.16 -14.66
C ASP A 176 -24.84 -6.90 -15.36
N ALA A 177 -24.77 -5.79 -14.61
CA ALA A 177 -24.38 -4.50 -15.13
C ALA A 177 -23.41 -3.83 -14.16
N PHE A 178 -22.35 -3.26 -14.71
CA PHE A 178 -21.33 -2.54 -13.96
C PHE A 178 -21.42 -1.05 -14.24
N THR A 179 -21.28 -0.24 -13.20
CA THR A 179 -21.32 1.20 -13.32
C THR A 179 -20.11 1.83 -12.65
N LEU A 180 -19.51 2.80 -13.33
CA LEU A 180 -18.55 3.72 -12.75
C LEU A 180 -19.30 4.96 -12.30
N VAL A 181 -19.23 5.24 -11.01
CA VAL A 181 -19.79 6.43 -10.40
C VAL A 181 -18.65 7.38 -10.12
N LEU A 182 -18.75 8.61 -10.64
CA LEU A 182 -17.86 9.70 -10.29
C LEU A 182 -18.63 10.67 -9.41
N ARG A 183 -18.24 10.77 -8.14
CA ARG A 183 -18.80 11.73 -7.20
C ARG A 183 -17.88 12.94 -7.10
N ARG A 184 -18.44 14.15 -7.04
CA ARG A 184 -17.65 15.37 -6.79
C ARG A 184 -16.84 15.23 -5.50
N TRP A 185 -15.56 15.59 -5.55
CA TRP A 185 -14.70 15.60 -4.36
C TRP A 185 -15.11 16.72 -3.40
N HIS A 186 -15.21 16.39 -2.12
CA HIS A 186 -15.40 17.32 -1.02
C HIS A 186 -14.39 17.00 0.08
N SER A 187 -13.85 18.05 0.72
CA SER A 187 -13.01 17.90 1.91
C SER A 187 -13.93 17.78 3.12
N LEU A 188 -14.34 16.56 3.43
CA LEU A 188 -15.22 16.25 4.57
C LEU A 188 -14.39 16.01 5.82
N HIS A 189 -14.87 16.48 6.97
CA HIS A 189 -14.23 16.20 8.25
C HIS A 189 -14.63 14.81 8.76
N GLU A 190 -13.67 13.96 9.10
CA GLU A 190 -13.93 12.55 9.42
C GLU A 190 -14.82 12.34 10.66
N SER A 191 -14.82 13.28 11.60
CA SER A 191 -15.69 13.21 12.79
C SER A 191 -17.17 13.45 12.51
N SER A 192 -17.48 13.94 11.31
CA SER A 192 -18.83 14.33 10.89
C SER A 192 -19.51 13.25 10.05
N GLU A 193 -18.90 12.07 9.91
CA GLU A 193 -19.49 10.91 9.24
C GLU A 193 -20.10 9.93 10.26
N PHE A 194 -21.32 9.50 9.99
CA PHE A 194 -22.07 8.58 10.84
C PHE A 194 -22.71 7.48 10.01
N ARG A 195 -22.78 6.28 10.59
CA ARG A 195 -23.49 5.13 10.04
C ARG A 195 -24.75 4.87 10.85
N ALA A 196 -25.87 4.68 10.18
CA ALA A 196 -27.16 4.53 10.81
C ALA A 196 -27.86 3.24 10.33
N PHE A 197 -28.51 2.55 11.27
CA PHE A 197 -29.05 1.20 11.08
C PHE A 197 -30.58 1.24 11.13
N VAL A 198 -31.22 0.73 10.08
CA VAL A 198 -32.67 0.71 9.92
C VAL A 198 -33.15 -0.73 9.86
N ARG A 199 -34.20 -1.06 10.60
CA ARG A 199 -34.89 -2.35 10.54
C ARG A 199 -36.35 -2.17 10.86
N ASP A 200 -37.20 -2.97 10.23
CA ASP A 200 -38.65 -2.87 10.32
C ASP A 200 -39.19 -1.45 10.03
N ALA A 201 -38.50 -0.72 9.14
CA ALA A 201 -38.73 0.68 8.77
C ALA A 201 -38.58 1.70 9.91
N GLU A 202 -37.85 1.33 10.98
CA GLU A 202 -37.49 2.21 12.09
C GLU A 202 -35.96 2.39 12.19
N LEU A 203 -35.54 3.57 12.63
CA LEU A 203 -34.14 3.90 12.90
C LEU A 203 -33.74 3.35 14.27
N LEU A 204 -32.87 2.33 14.30
CA LEU A 204 -32.49 1.60 15.51
C LEU A 204 -31.24 2.14 16.20
N ALA A 205 -30.21 2.48 15.43
CA ALA A 205 -28.91 2.84 15.97
C ALA A 205 -28.16 3.79 15.04
N ILE A 206 -27.25 4.57 15.63
CA ILE A 206 -26.32 5.49 14.96
C ILE A 206 -24.94 5.28 15.56
N SER A 207 -23.92 5.19 14.71
CA SER A 207 -22.53 5.02 15.09
C SER A 207 -21.66 6.11 14.46
N GLN A 208 -20.67 6.61 15.19
CA GLN A 208 -19.54 7.31 14.60
C GLN A 208 -18.87 6.41 13.55
N ARG A 209 -18.73 6.91 12.32
CA ARG A 209 -18.20 6.11 11.21
C ARG A 209 -16.69 5.85 11.34
N GLN A 210 -15.96 6.84 11.85
CA GLN A 210 -14.51 6.78 12.02
C GLN A 210 -14.15 6.19 13.39
N THR A 211 -14.21 4.87 13.54
CA THR A 211 -14.00 4.18 14.84
C THR A 211 -12.57 4.24 15.38
N GLY A 212 -11.58 4.52 14.52
CA GLY A 212 -10.19 4.72 14.91
C GLY A 212 -9.86 6.15 15.34
N GLY A 213 -10.80 7.09 15.20
CA GLY A 213 -10.64 8.47 15.63
C GLY A 213 -11.28 8.72 16.99
N PHE A 214 -10.58 9.40 17.87
CA PHE A 214 -11.16 9.96 19.09
C PHE A 214 -11.40 11.46 18.87
N PHE A 215 -12.65 11.90 19.04
CA PHE A 215 -13.06 13.28 18.77
C PHE A 215 -13.78 13.88 19.98
N GLU A 216 -13.06 14.66 20.77
CA GLU A 216 -13.55 15.21 22.05
C GLU A 216 -14.88 15.97 21.94
N HIS A 217 -15.10 16.70 20.83
CA HIS A 217 -16.34 17.45 20.64
C HIS A 217 -17.60 16.56 20.56
N LEU A 218 -17.46 15.27 20.20
CA LEU A 218 -18.57 14.32 20.19
C LEU A 218 -18.94 13.82 21.59
N LEU A 219 -18.09 14.07 22.61
CA LEU A 219 -18.42 13.78 24.01
C LEU A 219 -19.31 14.85 24.65
N ASN A 220 -19.43 16.01 24.01
CA ASN A 220 -20.36 17.03 24.46
C ASN A 220 -21.79 16.54 24.24
N THR A 221 -22.56 16.40 25.33
CA THR A 221 -23.93 15.87 25.31
C THR A 221 -24.84 16.68 24.39
N GLU A 222 -24.78 18.01 24.43
CA GLU A 222 -25.63 18.87 23.58
C GLU A 222 -25.30 18.70 22.10
N GLU A 223 -24.01 18.56 21.76
CA GLU A 223 -23.55 18.32 20.39
C GLU A 223 -24.02 16.95 19.89
N ALA A 224 -23.83 15.91 20.70
CA ALA A 224 -24.23 14.54 20.38
C ALA A 224 -25.75 14.42 20.20
N GLU A 225 -26.54 14.98 21.10
CA GLU A 225 -28.00 15.02 21.01
C GLU A 225 -28.46 15.77 19.74
N ALA A 226 -27.81 16.88 19.41
CA ALA A 226 -28.15 17.65 18.22
C ALA A 226 -27.80 16.93 16.91
N ILE A 227 -26.69 16.20 16.86
CA ILE A 227 -26.33 15.32 15.72
C ILE A 227 -27.36 14.20 15.59
N GLN A 228 -27.67 13.50 16.70
CA GLN A 228 -28.64 12.41 16.71
C GLN A 228 -30.03 12.89 16.25
N ALA A 229 -30.46 14.06 16.71
CA ALA A 229 -31.71 14.68 16.31
C ALA A 229 -31.73 15.02 14.81
N ALA A 230 -30.66 15.60 14.28
CA ALA A 230 -30.54 15.93 12.86
C ALA A 230 -30.61 14.68 11.96
N ILE A 231 -29.93 13.59 12.35
CA ILE A 231 -29.96 12.32 11.60
C ILE A 231 -31.35 11.69 11.66
N ARG A 232 -32.02 11.74 12.83
CA ARG A 232 -33.40 11.23 12.99
C ARG A 232 -34.37 12.01 12.12
N GLU A 233 -34.30 13.34 12.14
CA GLU A 233 -35.13 14.20 11.30
C GLU A 233 -34.90 13.93 9.81
N PHE A 234 -33.62 13.77 9.42
CA PHE A 234 -33.26 13.41 8.06
C PHE A 234 -33.86 12.07 7.63
N PHE A 235 -33.75 11.04 8.47
CA PHE A 235 -34.35 9.74 8.21
C PHE A 235 -35.87 9.86 7.99
N GLU A 236 -36.58 10.46 8.94
CA GLU A 236 -38.05 10.59 8.90
C GLU A 236 -38.54 11.39 7.69
N GLN A 237 -37.89 12.52 7.38
CA GLN A 237 -38.35 13.42 6.32
C GLN A 237 -37.86 13.04 4.93
N LYS A 238 -36.66 12.44 4.82
CA LYS A 238 -35.96 12.26 3.54
C LYS A 238 -35.76 10.82 3.12
N LEU A 239 -35.75 9.85 4.04
CA LEU A 239 -35.47 8.44 3.70
C LEU A 239 -36.66 7.51 3.91
N ARG A 240 -37.37 7.66 5.04
CA ARG A 240 -38.46 6.78 5.44
C ARG A 240 -39.53 6.70 4.35
N GLY A 241 -39.83 5.47 3.92
CA GLY A 241 -40.79 5.20 2.83
C GLY A 241 -40.31 5.52 1.41
N ARG A 242 -39.14 6.15 1.21
CA ARG A 242 -38.60 6.46 -0.13
C ARG A 242 -37.66 5.39 -0.68
N PHE A 243 -36.94 4.65 0.17
CA PHE A 243 -35.95 3.66 -0.29
C PHE A 243 -36.57 2.31 -0.73
N GLY A 244 -37.77 1.97 -0.22
CA GLY A 244 -38.51 0.75 -0.58
C GLY A 244 -38.13 -0.49 0.25
N LEU A 245 -36.95 -0.52 0.88
CA LEU A 245 -36.58 -1.55 1.84
C LEU A 245 -37.03 -1.22 3.27
N LYS A 246 -37.24 -2.25 4.09
CA LYS A 246 -37.56 -2.13 5.52
C LYS A 246 -36.35 -2.30 6.43
N ARG A 247 -35.26 -2.91 5.95
CA ARG A 247 -34.00 -3.02 6.68
C ARG A 247 -32.83 -2.69 5.76
N TYR A 248 -31.91 -1.87 6.25
CA TYR A 248 -30.73 -1.41 5.53
C TYR A 248 -29.85 -0.57 6.46
N VAL A 249 -28.65 -0.27 5.99
CA VAL A 249 -27.72 0.66 6.62
C VAL A 249 -27.56 1.86 5.70
N PHE A 250 -27.44 3.05 6.27
CA PHE A 250 -27.12 4.25 5.49
C PHE A 250 -26.06 5.09 6.18
N ASP A 251 -25.18 5.65 5.37
CA ASP A 251 -24.11 6.54 5.82
C ASP A 251 -24.52 7.99 5.57
N VAL A 252 -24.23 8.88 6.52
CA VAL A 252 -24.50 10.32 6.42
C VAL A 252 -23.30 11.14 6.83
N TYR A 253 -23.20 12.33 6.24
CA TYR A 253 -22.33 13.38 6.69
C TYR A 253 -23.17 14.52 7.28
N VAL A 254 -22.80 14.99 8.48
CA VAL A 254 -23.49 16.09 9.19
C VAL A 254 -22.57 17.32 9.19
N ASP A 255 -22.95 18.35 8.44
CA ASP A 255 -22.20 19.62 8.38
C ASP A 255 -22.00 20.22 9.78
N ILE A 256 -20.85 20.89 9.98
CA ILE A 256 -20.53 21.57 11.23
C ILE A 256 -21.59 22.63 11.61
N PRO A 257 -21.77 22.91 12.92
CA PRO A 257 -22.65 23.98 13.38
C PRO A 257 -22.35 25.34 12.71
N PRO A 258 -23.36 26.22 12.53
CA PRO A 258 -24.75 26.08 13.00
C PRO A 258 -25.69 25.40 11.99
N ARG A 259 -25.20 25.02 10.79
CA ARG A 259 -26.07 24.56 9.70
C ARG A 259 -26.61 23.15 9.90
N ARG A 260 -25.82 22.24 10.49
CA ARG A 260 -26.16 20.82 10.77
C ARG A 260 -26.89 20.13 9.61
N ARG A 261 -26.53 20.48 8.38
CA ARG A 261 -27.16 19.90 7.20
C ARG A 261 -26.66 18.46 7.04
N VAL A 262 -27.61 17.56 6.91
CA VAL A 262 -27.35 16.13 6.71
C VAL A 262 -27.29 15.83 5.21
N TRP A 263 -26.26 15.10 4.80
CA TRP A 263 -26.04 14.64 3.43
C TRP A 263 -25.96 13.11 3.43
N LEU A 264 -26.74 12.46 2.56
CA LEU A 264 -26.66 11.02 2.34
C LEU A 264 -25.37 10.67 1.62
N MET A 265 -24.59 9.75 2.18
CA MET A 265 -23.32 9.28 1.66
C MET A 265 -23.46 7.97 0.90
N ASP A 266 -24.14 6.98 1.47
CA ASP A 266 -24.29 5.66 0.87
C ASP A 266 -25.43 4.85 1.50
N PHE A 267 -25.81 3.77 0.82
CA PHE A 267 -26.63 2.70 1.39
C PHE A 267 -25.86 1.38 1.36
N SER A 268 -26.09 0.53 2.35
CA SER A 268 -25.52 -0.80 2.45
C SER A 268 -26.57 -1.80 2.94
N PRO A 269 -26.47 -3.08 2.53
CA PRO A 269 -27.42 -4.10 2.96
C PRO A 269 -27.32 -4.35 4.48
N TRP A 270 -28.42 -4.81 5.08
CA TRP A 270 -28.41 -5.27 6.47
C TRP A 270 -27.73 -6.63 6.55
N GLY A 271 -26.55 -6.72 7.15
CA GLY A 271 -25.86 -8.00 7.36
C GLY A 271 -24.35 -7.90 7.55
N PRO A 272 -23.69 -9.03 7.84
CA PRO A 272 -22.31 -9.09 8.35
C PRO A 272 -21.24 -8.58 7.39
N THR A 273 -21.53 -8.44 6.10
CA THR A 273 -20.59 -7.83 5.12
C THR A 273 -20.48 -6.32 5.27
N THR A 274 -21.45 -5.69 5.95
CA THR A 274 -21.40 -4.26 6.25
C THR A 274 -20.79 -4.07 7.64
N ASP A 275 -19.74 -3.25 7.73
CA ASP A 275 -19.08 -2.91 9.01
C ASP A 275 -20.10 -2.27 9.98
N ALA A 276 -20.30 -2.88 11.14
CA ALA A 276 -21.21 -2.39 12.19
C ALA A 276 -20.61 -1.25 13.05
N CYS A 277 -19.36 -0.87 12.80
CA CYS A 277 -18.63 0.19 13.49
C CYS A 277 -18.55 -0.04 15.01
N LEU A 278 -19.21 0.77 15.83
CA LEU A 278 -19.20 0.66 17.30
C LEU A 278 -20.27 -0.31 17.85
N PHE A 279 -20.95 -1.04 16.97
CA PHE A 279 -21.92 -2.08 17.31
C PHE A 279 -21.42 -3.44 16.84
N ASP A 280 -22.02 -4.48 17.40
CA ASP A 280 -21.91 -5.85 16.92
C ASP A 280 -23.26 -6.25 16.28
N TRP A 281 -23.26 -7.15 15.29
CA TRP A 281 -24.47 -7.47 14.52
C TRP A 281 -25.53 -8.23 15.34
N GLU A 282 -25.07 -9.00 16.32
CA GLU A 282 -25.89 -9.66 17.33
C GLU A 282 -26.66 -8.62 18.16
N ASP A 283 -25.96 -7.60 18.70
CA ASP A 283 -26.57 -6.50 19.46
C ASP A 283 -27.68 -5.81 18.66
N LEU A 284 -27.39 -5.46 17.40
CA LEU A 284 -28.35 -4.79 16.51
C LEU A 284 -29.59 -5.65 16.24
N SER A 285 -29.42 -6.98 16.19
CA SER A 285 -30.51 -7.92 15.99
C SER A 285 -31.36 -8.13 17.24
N GLU A 286 -30.78 -8.03 18.43
CA GLU A 286 -31.49 -8.03 19.70
C GLU A 286 -32.24 -6.72 19.93
N MET A 287 -31.60 -5.58 19.65
CA MET A 287 -32.20 -4.25 19.73
C MET A 287 -33.44 -4.13 18.83
N ALA A 288 -33.39 -4.71 17.63
CA ALA A 288 -34.55 -4.74 16.74
C ALA A 288 -35.76 -5.42 17.38
N GLN A 289 -35.55 -6.52 18.12
CA GLN A 289 -36.60 -7.25 18.83
C GLN A 289 -37.14 -6.45 20.03
N ALA A 290 -36.27 -5.71 20.71
CA ALA A 290 -36.64 -4.87 21.84
C ALA A 290 -37.43 -3.61 21.44
N SER A 291 -37.35 -3.18 20.17
CA SER A 291 -38.04 -2.00 19.62
C SER A 291 -37.88 -0.74 20.49
N PRO A 292 -36.66 -0.19 20.60
CA PRO A 292 -36.38 0.97 21.45
C PRO A 292 -37.14 2.22 20.99
N ALA A 293 -37.55 3.05 21.94
CA ALA A 293 -38.31 4.29 21.66
C ALA A 293 -37.47 5.37 20.95
N SER A 294 -36.14 5.26 21.01
CA SER A 294 -35.19 6.16 20.36
C SER A 294 -33.97 5.38 19.88
N PRO A 295 -33.35 5.76 18.75
CA PRO A 295 -32.13 5.11 18.29
C PRO A 295 -30.98 5.24 19.29
N GLU A 296 -30.22 4.17 19.50
CA GLU A 296 -28.99 4.25 20.31
C GLU A 296 -27.90 4.99 19.53
N PHE A 297 -27.19 5.93 20.17
CA PHE A 297 -26.10 6.67 19.54
C PHE A 297 -24.77 6.36 20.23
N ARG A 298 -23.83 5.76 19.50
CA ARG A 298 -22.48 5.45 19.98
C ARG A 298 -21.43 6.28 19.28
N VAL A 299 -20.54 6.87 20.08
CA VAL A 299 -19.30 7.56 19.67
C VAL A 299 -18.13 7.00 20.49
N VAL A 300 -16.90 7.18 20.00
CA VAL A 300 -15.69 6.74 20.71
C VAL A 300 -15.52 7.58 21.98
N GLN A 301 -15.60 6.93 23.15
CA GLN A 301 -15.64 7.61 24.45
C GLN A 301 -14.24 8.03 24.95
N SER A 302 -13.21 7.29 24.57
CA SER A 302 -11.81 7.57 24.93
C SER A 302 -10.85 7.02 23.87
N GLU A 303 -9.57 7.43 23.91
CA GLU A 303 -8.54 6.88 23.02
C GLU A 303 -8.36 5.36 23.14
N ALA A 304 -8.70 4.78 24.29
CA ALA A 304 -8.65 3.34 24.55
C ALA A 304 -9.82 2.58 23.89
N ASP A 305 -10.92 3.25 23.60
CA ASP A 305 -12.13 2.65 23.00
C ASP A 305 -12.10 2.64 21.47
N ARG A 306 -11.00 3.10 20.86
CA ARG A 306 -10.82 3.08 19.41
C ARG A 306 -10.89 1.65 18.88
N ARG A 307 -11.71 1.42 17.86
CA ARG A 307 -11.79 0.13 17.15
C ARG A 307 -11.07 0.25 15.80
N GLY A 308 -10.24 -0.75 15.46
CA GLY A 308 -9.69 -0.88 14.12
C GLY A 308 -10.81 -1.04 13.09
N ARG A 309 -10.66 -0.43 11.90
CA ARG A 309 -11.66 -0.52 10.83
C ARG A 309 -11.58 -1.88 10.15
N LEU A 310 -12.71 -2.47 9.74
CA LEU A 310 -12.70 -3.58 8.77
C LEU A 310 -11.93 -3.20 7.49
N GLU A 311 -12.09 -1.94 7.05
CA GLU A 311 -11.41 -1.39 5.87
C GLU A 311 -9.87 -1.36 5.99
N ASN A 312 -9.33 -1.35 7.22
CA ASN A 312 -7.90 -1.37 7.45
C ASN A 312 -7.33 -2.79 7.40
N PHE A 313 -8.13 -3.84 7.55
CA PHE A 313 -7.63 -5.22 7.47
C PHE A 313 -7.15 -5.57 6.06
N HIS A 314 -7.68 -4.92 5.02
CA HIS A 314 -7.20 -5.03 3.64
C HIS A 314 -5.86 -4.31 3.41
N GLN A 315 -5.44 -3.43 4.32
CA GLN A 315 -4.16 -2.72 4.28
C GLN A 315 -3.08 -3.39 5.12
N ILE A 316 -3.42 -4.49 5.79
CA ILE A 316 -2.55 -5.21 6.69
C ILE A 316 -2.18 -6.54 6.00
N PRO A 317 -0.90 -6.96 6.00
CA PRO A 317 -0.51 -8.26 5.46
C PRO A 317 -1.41 -9.38 5.99
N LEU A 318 -1.80 -10.32 5.12
CA LEU A 318 -2.73 -11.42 5.44
C LEU A 318 -2.38 -12.12 6.78
N GLU A 319 -1.08 -12.26 7.07
CA GLU A 319 -0.53 -12.83 8.31
C GLU A 319 -1.01 -12.12 9.59
N LEU A 320 -1.18 -10.80 9.56
CA LEU A 320 -1.64 -9.99 10.69
C LEU A 320 -3.17 -9.97 10.81
N ALA A 321 -3.88 -10.14 9.70
CA ALA A 321 -5.35 -10.31 9.70
C ALA A 321 -5.75 -11.69 10.28
N GLU A 322 -4.92 -12.72 10.09
CA GLU A 322 -5.11 -14.07 10.64
C GLU A 322 -4.78 -14.18 12.14
N MET A 323 -4.06 -13.21 12.73
CA MET A 323 -3.59 -13.27 14.12
C MET A 323 -4.63 -12.88 15.20
N GLY A 324 -5.81 -12.39 14.82
CA GLY A 324 -7.07 -12.51 15.58
C GLY A 324 -7.14 -12.17 17.09
N SER A 325 -6.17 -11.51 17.70
CA SER A 325 -6.18 -11.21 19.14
C SER A 325 -5.83 -9.75 19.44
N LYS A 326 -6.63 -9.11 20.30
CA LYS A 326 -6.44 -7.73 20.79
C LYS A 326 -5.07 -7.52 21.45
N GLU A 327 -4.49 -8.58 22.02
CA GLU A 327 -3.18 -8.52 22.69
C GLU A 327 -2.00 -8.38 21.70
N GLY A 328 -2.07 -9.04 20.53
CA GLY A 328 -1.00 -8.99 19.53
C GLY A 328 -0.86 -7.62 18.86
N LEU A 329 -1.98 -6.91 18.68
CA LEU A 329 -2.00 -5.57 18.09
C LEU A 329 -1.44 -4.51 19.06
N ALA A 330 -1.70 -4.64 20.37
CA ALA A 330 -1.20 -3.74 21.40
C ALA A 330 0.33 -3.82 21.54
N GLU A 331 0.89 -5.03 21.49
CA GLU A 331 2.35 -5.25 21.57
C GLU A 331 3.09 -4.66 20.35
N LEU A 332 2.45 -4.68 19.18
CA LEU A 332 2.98 -4.08 17.96
C LEU A 332 2.92 -2.56 17.95
N LEU A 333 1.84 -1.96 18.46
CA LEU A 333 1.74 -0.50 18.64
C LEU A 333 2.78 0.01 19.64
N GLU A 334 3.00 -0.71 20.75
CA GLU A 334 4.04 -0.36 21.72
C GLU A 334 5.45 -0.48 21.12
N LYS A 335 5.69 -1.49 20.26
CA LYS A 335 6.95 -1.62 19.51
C LYS A 335 7.11 -0.52 18.46
N ALA A 336 6.03 -0.12 17.77
CA ALA A 336 6.04 0.96 16.79
C ALA A 336 6.31 2.32 17.45
N ASP A 337 5.68 2.61 18.59
CA ASP A 337 5.93 3.82 19.38
C ASP A 337 7.36 3.85 19.94
N LYS A 338 7.90 2.71 20.39
CA LYS A 338 9.31 2.60 20.78
C LYS A 338 10.27 2.80 19.60
N LEU A 339 9.91 2.33 18.41
CA LEU A 339 10.70 2.53 17.18
C LEU A 339 10.63 3.98 16.67
N LEU A 340 9.50 4.67 16.88
CA LEU A 340 9.35 6.10 16.59
C LEU A 340 10.10 6.96 17.60
N ALA A 341 10.11 6.58 18.89
CA ALA A 341 10.89 7.23 19.94
C ALA A 341 12.40 7.00 19.80
N GLN A 342 12.83 5.97 19.07
CA GLN A 342 14.25 5.71 18.75
C GLN A 342 14.77 6.53 17.56
N LYS A 343 13.92 7.28 16.84
CA LYS A 343 14.39 8.27 15.88
C LYS A 343 14.63 9.59 16.61
N GLU A 344 15.87 10.09 16.58
CA GLU A 344 16.36 11.34 17.20
C GLU A 344 15.60 12.64 16.78
N ALA A 345 14.49 12.53 16.04
CA ALA A 345 13.71 13.64 15.52
C ALA A 345 12.73 14.26 16.53
N TYR A 346 12.38 13.57 17.62
CA TYR A 346 11.43 14.07 18.62
C TYR A 346 11.79 13.63 20.04
N LYS A 347 11.86 14.58 20.97
CA LYS A 347 12.10 14.34 22.40
C LYS A 347 11.20 15.21 23.27
N TYR A 348 10.40 14.57 24.13
CA TYR A 348 9.58 15.26 25.13
C TYR A 348 10.28 15.26 26.49
N GLU A 349 10.32 16.42 27.16
CA GLU A 349 10.84 16.58 28.51
C GLU A 349 9.86 17.39 29.35
N GLU A 350 9.67 16.97 30.60
CA GLU A 350 8.83 17.67 31.57
C GLU A 350 9.63 17.88 32.86
N TYR A 351 9.75 19.13 33.30
CA TYR A 351 10.38 19.46 34.58
C TYR A 351 9.64 20.61 35.26
N SER A 352 9.65 20.60 36.60
CA SER A 352 9.04 21.65 37.41
C SER A 352 10.13 22.48 38.08
N ALA A 353 10.05 23.80 37.93
CA ALA A 353 10.97 24.74 38.54
C ALA A 353 10.20 25.94 39.10
N GLU A 354 10.75 26.62 40.11
CA GLU A 354 10.19 27.88 40.58
C GLU A 354 10.26 28.93 39.46
N SER A 355 9.18 29.69 39.29
CA SER A 355 9.12 30.72 38.25
C SER A 355 10.08 31.86 38.58
N GLU A 356 11.06 32.10 37.71
CA GLU A 356 12.00 33.23 37.86
C GLU A 356 11.30 34.60 37.82
N THR A 357 10.13 34.65 37.15
CA THR A 357 9.35 35.88 37.00
C THR A 357 8.28 36.07 38.09
N VAL A 358 7.92 35.00 38.80
CA VAL A 358 6.87 35.01 39.83
C VAL A 358 7.35 34.19 41.03
N PRO A 359 7.95 34.84 42.05
CA PRO A 359 8.45 34.15 43.25
C PRO A 359 7.36 33.29 43.92
N ASP A 360 7.76 32.15 44.49
CA ASP A 360 6.91 31.18 45.20
C ASP A 360 5.88 30.40 44.34
N MET A 361 5.94 30.52 43.01
CA MET A 361 5.07 29.76 42.10
C MET A 361 5.86 28.70 41.32
N THR A 362 5.65 27.43 41.66
CA THR A 362 6.21 26.31 40.91
C THR A 362 5.52 26.18 39.56
N THR A 363 6.28 26.29 38.48
CA THR A 363 5.81 26.17 37.10
C THR A 363 6.34 24.86 36.51
N THR A 364 5.44 24.07 35.95
CA THR A 364 5.80 22.86 35.20
C THR A 364 5.99 23.22 33.73
N TYR A 365 7.22 23.08 33.25
CA TYR A 365 7.60 23.28 31.86
C TYR A 365 7.50 21.96 31.11
N LYS A 366 6.73 21.96 30.02
CA LYS A 366 6.58 20.84 29.10
C LYS A 366 7.22 21.23 27.78
N THR A 367 8.35 20.61 27.46
CA THR A 367 9.17 20.97 26.29
C THR A 367 9.12 19.85 25.26
N HIS A 368 8.68 20.20 24.05
CA HIS A 368 8.69 19.32 22.89
C HIS A 368 9.86 19.72 21.99
N ASN A 369 10.92 18.92 21.95
CA ASN A 369 12.05 19.13 21.06
C ASN A 369 11.79 18.39 19.74
N VAL A 370 11.82 19.12 18.62
CA VAL A 370 11.64 18.57 17.27
C VAL A 370 12.87 18.90 16.44
N VAL A 371 13.53 17.88 15.88
CA VAL A 371 14.65 18.06 14.94
C VAL A 371 14.13 17.85 13.52
N VAL A 372 14.31 18.86 12.68
CA VAL A 372 13.85 18.86 11.28
C VAL A 372 15.05 18.85 10.35
N THR A 373 15.18 17.80 9.54
CA THR A 373 16.25 17.69 8.55
C THR A 373 15.84 18.36 7.23
N ILE A 374 16.65 19.31 6.76
CA ILE A 374 16.45 19.97 5.47
C ILE A 374 17.02 19.09 4.36
N LYS A 375 16.13 18.47 3.57
CA LYS A 375 16.51 17.51 2.51
C LYS A 375 17.29 18.14 1.34
N ASP A 376 17.01 19.39 1.00
CA ASP A 376 17.72 20.12 -0.06
C ASP A 376 17.88 21.59 0.33
N LYS A 377 19.08 21.94 0.82
CA LYS A 377 19.41 23.30 1.25
C LYS A 377 19.61 24.28 0.09
N THR A 378 19.64 23.82 -1.16
CA THR A 378 19.92 24.66 -2.34
C THR A 378 18.67 25.29 -2.95
N ARG A 379 17.48 24.91 -2.44
CA ARG A 379 16.19 25.48 -2.81
C ARG A 379 16.15 26.99 -2.54
N ARG A 380 15.78 27.77 -3.56
CA ARG A 380 15.69 29.24 -3.47
C ARG A 380 14.70 29.69 -2.41
N GLU A 381 13.69 28.88 -2.13
CA GLU A 381 12.67 29.14 -1.13
C GLU A 381 13.24 29.20 0.30
N LEU A 382 14.43 28.63 0.53
CA LEU A 382 15.09 28.59 1.83
C LEU A 382 16.13 29.71 2.03
N SER A 383 16.30 30.60 1.05
CA SER A 383 17.27 31.70 1.13
C SER A 383 16.96 32.69 2.26
N SER A 384 15.69 32.81 2.65
CA SER A 384 15.25 33.63 3.79
C SER A 384 15.79 33.14 5.14
N MET A 385 16.24 31.88 5.21
CA MET A 385 16.91 31.30 6.37
C MET A 385 18.45 31.34 6.24
N GLY A 386 18.99 32.08 5.26
CA GLY A 386 20.43 32.15 5.01
C GLY A 386 21.03 30.89 4.37
N LEU A 387 20.21 29.97 3.87
CA LEU A 387 20.67 28.77 3.16
C LEU A 387 20.95 29.05 1.66
N PRO A 388 21.90 28.32 1.02
CA PRO A 388 22.67 27.18 1.52
C PRO A 388 23.92 27.54 2.34
N ALA A 389 24.28 28.83 2.41
CA ALA A 389 25.53 29.30 3.01
C ALA A 389 25.52 29.26 4.55
N GLY A 390 24.35 29.14 5.19
CA GLY A 390 24.21 29.17 6.63
C GLY A 390 24.44 30.58 7.20
N GLU A 391 24.03 31.63 6.48
CA GLU A 391 24.15 33.01 6.94
C GLU A 391 23.11 33.33 8.02
N ASP A 392 23.47 34.23 8.93
CA ASP A 392 22.56 34.76 9.94
C ASP A 392 21.38 35.48 9.27
N PHE A 393 20.19 35.30 9.82
CA PHE A 393 18.96 35.88 9.27
C PHE A 393 18.06 36.48 10.36
N SER A 394 17.10 37.29 9.96
CA SER A 394 16.09 37.88 10.85
C SER A 394 14.69 37.49 10.39
N THR A 395 13.77 37.38 11.34
CA THR A 395 12.34 37.22 11.05
C THR A 395 11.79 38.44 10.32
N GLU A 396 10.71 38.28 9.53
CA GLU A 396 10.11 39.35 8.73
C GLU A 396 9.68 40.57 9.56
N ASP A 397 9.38 40.36 10.84
CA ASP A 397 9.02 41.43 11.79
C ASP A 397 10.24 42.20 12.33
N GLY A 398 11.46 41.78 11.97
CA GLY A 398 12.73 42.39 12.35
C GLY A 398 13.09 42.26 13.83
N LYS A 399 12.30 41.53 14.63
CA LYS A 399 12.44 41.49 16.09
C LYS A 399 13.37 40.37 16.58
N THR A 400 13.50 39.29 15.82
CA THR A 400 14.29 38.14 16.21
C THR A 400 15.39 37.88 15.19
N ARG A 401 16.64 37.85 15.69
CA ARG A 401 17.82 37.48 14.92
C ARG A 401 18.19 36.03 15.22
N TRP A 402 18.44 35.26 14.19
CA TRP A 402 18.78 33.85 14.23
C TRP A 402 20.20 33.64 13.69
N THR A 403 20.97 32.83 14.39
CA THR A 403 22.35 32.44 14.02
C THR A 403 22.40 30.92 13.92
N TRP A 404 23.05 30.42 12.88
CA TRP A 404 23.26 28.99 12.71
C TRP A 404 24.31 28.48 13.69
N ALA A 405 23.98 27.44 14.46
CA ALA A 405 24.92 26.74 15.34
C ALA A 405 25.26 25.37 14.74
N PRO A 406 26.54 24.95 14.76
CA PRO A 406 26.93 23.59 14.37
C PRO A 406 26.33 22.59 15.37
N VAL A 407 25.77 21.50 14.84
CA VAL A 407 25.31 20.37 15.67
C VAL A 407 26.49 19.42 15.83
N GLU A 408 26.82 19.04 17.07
CA GLU A 408 28.08 18.35 17.47
C GLU A 408 28.30 16.93 16.89
N ASN A 409 27.52 16.45 15.93
CA ASN A 409 27.64 15.09 15.38
C ASN A 409 27.52 15.09 13.84
N ASN A 410 28.57 15.52 13.13
CA ASN A 410 28.58 15.49 11.67
C ASN A 410 29.37 14.30 11.10
N LYS A 411 28.89 13.07 11.37
CA LYS A 411 29.46 11.83 10.81
C LYS A 411 29.49 11.82 9.27
N GLU A 412 28.66 12.63 8.61
CA GLU A 412 28.70 12.83 7.16
C GLU A 412 29.99 13.53 6.71
N ASP A 413 30.39 14.60 7.43
CA ASP A 413 31.64 15.31 7.16
C ASP A 413 32.86 14.42 7.43
N GLU A 414 32.82 13.61 8.49
CA GLU A 414 33.87 12.63 8.79
C GLU A 414 34.04 11.61 7.65
N LEU A 415 32.92 11.11 7.10
CA LEU A 415 32.95 10.19 5.97
C LEU A 415 33.47 10.86 4.70
N MET A 416 33.04 12.09 4.39
CA MET A 416 33.56 12.85 3.24
C MET A 416 35.07 13.10 3.37
N GLN A 417 35.54 13.43 4.57
CA GLN A 417 36.95 13.64 4.84
C GLN A 417 37.74 12.33 4.71
N LEU A 418 37.21 11.22 5.22
CA LEU A 418 37.84 9.90 5.11
C LEU A 418 37.99 9.45 3.64
N LEU A 419 36.95 9.65 2.82
CA LEU A 419 36.98 9.33 1.38
C LEU A 419 38.04 10.17 0.65
N SER A 420 38.02 11.48 0.84
CA SER A 420 38.94 12.41 0.16
C SER A 420 40.41 12.20 0.57
N GLN A 421 40.68 11.94 1.85
CA GLN A 421 42.04 11.63 2.35
C GLN A 421 42.65 10.38 1.68
N HIS A 422 41.82 9.45 1.23
CA HIS A 422 42.26 8.21 0.59
C HIS A 422 42.13 8.25 -0.95
N GLY A 423 42.02 9.47 -1.52
CA GLY A 423 42.06 9.68 -2.97
C GLY A 423 40.76 9.33 -3.70
N ILE A 424 39.62 9.28 -3.00
CA ILE A 424 38.29 9.10 -3.61
C ILE A 424 37.67 10.49 -3.81
N ASP A 425 37.37 10.83 -5.05
CA ASP A 425 36.73 12.10 -5.39
C ASP A 425 35.23 12.03 -5.12
N VAL A 426 34.79 12.65 -4.02
CA VAL A 426 33.39 12.71 -3.60
C VAL A 426 32.54 13.52 -4.60
N ALA A 427 33.14 14.40 -5.42
CA ALA A 427 32.40 15.13 -6.45
C ALA A 427 31.91 14.22 -7.60
N GLU A 428 32.49 13.03 -7.78
CA GLU A 428 32.00 12.02 -8.72
C GLU A 428 30.76 11.27 -8.21
N PHE A 429 30.39 11.46 -6.93
CA PHE A 429 29.24 10.80 -6.33
C PHE A 429 28.00 11.69 -6.57
N THR A 430 26.88 11.06 -6.92
CA THR A 430 25.58 11.73 -6.78
C THR A 430 25.27 11.92 -5.29
N TRP A 431 24.49 12.94 -4.93
CA TRP A 431 24.10 13.12 -3.53
C TRP A 431 23.33 11.90 -3.00
N GLN A 432 22.50 11.27 -3.85
CA GLN A 432 21.76 10.05 -3.51
C GLN A 432 22.71 8.89 -3.19
N SER A 433 23.77 8.69 -4.00
CA SER A 433 24.76 7.65 -3.72
C SER A 433 25.55 7.93 -2.45
N PHE A 434 25.87 9.19 -2.15
CA PHE A 434 26.56 9.52 -0.90
C PHE A 434 25.67 9.24 0.33
N VAL A 435 24.41 9.66 0.29
CA VAL A 435 23.43 9.37 1.35
C VAL A 435 23.19 7.87 1.49
N GLU A 436 23.14 7.13 0.38
CA GLU A 436 23.05 5.67 0.40
C GLU A 436 24.28 5.06 1.10
N LEU A 437 25.49 5.50 0.78
CA LEU A 437 26.73 5.02 1.41
C LEU A 437 26.77 5.36 2.90
N TYR A 438 26.43 6.58 3.28
CA TYR A 438 26.37 7.01 4.68
C TYR A 438 25.37 6.17 5.47
N SER A 439 24.14 6.05 4.96
CA SER A 439 23.10 5.21 5.55
C SER A 439 23.55 3.76 5.63
N GLU A 440 24.20 3.23 4.60
CA GLU A 440 24.70 1.86 4.58
C GLU A 440 25.75 1.58 5.66
N VAL A 441 26.63 2.54 5.93
CA VAL A 441 27.75 2.39 6.88
C VAL A 441 27.31 2.69 8.30
N TYR A 442 26.65 3.81 8.55
CA TYR A 442 26.41 4.33 9.90
C TYR A 442 25.00 4.07 10.42
N GLU A 443 23.98 4.06 9.57
CA GLU A 443 22.59 3.88 10.01
C GLU A 443 22.17 2.41 9.99
N LYS A 444 22.38 1.73 8.85
CA LYS A 444 21.92 0.37 8.58
C LYS A 444 22.98 -0.70 8.89
N SER A 445 24.24 -0.30 9.04
CA SER A 445 25.38 -1.21 9.30
C SER A 445 25.47 -2.39 8.31
N LEU A 446 25.12 -2.16 7.04
CA LEU A 446 25.13 -3.16 5.95
C LEU A 446 26.49 -3.24 5.25
N SER A 447 27.35 -2.25 5.46
CA SER A 447 28.75 -2.29 5.05
C SER A 447 29.66 -1.65 6.09
N THR A 448 30.95 -1.95 6.01
CA THR A 448 31.97 -1.25 6.79
C THR A 448 33.00 -0.65 5.84
N VAL A 449 33.57 0.48 6.23
CA VAL A 449 34.66 1.11 5.49
C VAL A 449 35.90 1.05 6.37
N GLN A 450 36.99 0.50 5.83
CA GLN A 450 38.23 0.27 6.56
C GLN A 450 39.43 0.51 5.66
N VAL A 451 40.54 0.99 6.22
CA VAL A 451 41.80 1.11 5.50
C VAL A 451 42.52 -0.24 5.52
N VAL A 452 42.78 -0.81 4.35
CA VAL A 452 43.52 -2.06 4.16
C VAL A 452 44.65 -1.78 3.18
N ASP A 453 45.90 -2.04 3.61
CA ASP A 453 47.12 -1.78 2.81
C ASP A 453 47.22 -0.33 2.28
N GLY A 454 46.77 0.65 3.09
CA GLY A 454 46.78 2.06 2.75
C GLY A 454 45.69 2.50 1.77
N GLN A 455 44.79 1.60 1.36
CA GLN A 455 43.64 1.90 0.52
C GLN A 455 42.34 1.78 1.31
N LEU A 456 41.38 2.66 1.04
CA LEU A 456 40.06 2.58 1.64
C LEU A 456 39.25 1.47 0.96
N VAL A 457 38.78 0.51 1.76
CA VAL A 457 38.04 -0.65 1.30
C VAL A 457 36.68 -0.72 1.99
N ARG A 458 35.63 -0.78 1.19
CA ARG A 458 34.27 -1.07 1.65
C ARG A 458 34.05 -2.58 1.68
N LYS A 459 33.66 -3.13 2.83
CA LYS A 459 33.34 -4.56 2.99
C LYS A 459 31.83 -4.74 3.09
N VAL A 460 31.29 -5.63 2.28
CA VAL A 460 29.85 -5.95 2.24
C VAL A 460 29.68 -7.45 2.42
N LYS A 461 28.79 -7.87 3.31
CA LYS A 461 28.41 -9.27 3.45
C LYS A 461 27.10 -9.52 2.72
N VAL A 462 27.00 -10.65 2.02
CA VAL A 462 25.80 -11.05 1.27
C VAL A 462 25.51 -12.51 1.54
N VAL A 463 24.26 -12.85 1.84
CA VAL A 463 23.80 -14.23 1.86
C VAL A 463 23.06 -14.54 0.55
N LYS A 464 23.33 -15.72 -0.02
CA LYS A 464 22.60 -16.31 -1.15
C LYS A 464 21.97 -17.62 -0.69
N VAL A 465 20.65 -17.73 -0.78
CA VAL A 465 19.89 -18.91 -0.33
C VAL A 465 19.37 -19.68 -1.53
N TRP A 466 19.79 -20.93 -1.65
CA TRP A 466 19.31 -21.89 -2.63
C TRP A 466 18.23 -22.74 -1.98
N LEU A 467 16.97 -22.44 -2.26
CA LEU A 467 15.84 -23.23 -1.75
C LEU A 467 15.54 -24.38 -2.71
N GLU A 468 15.71 -25.60 -2.25
CA GLU A 468 15.63 -26.83 -3.03
C GLU A 468 14.41 -27.66 -2.60
N ALA A 469 13.64 -28.21 -3.55
CA ALA A 469 12.48 -29.05 -3.27
C ALA A 469 12.43 -30.26 -4.20
N ASN A 470 12.06 -31.43 -3.68
CA ASN A 470 11.87 -32.64 -4.49
C ASN A 470 10.43 -32.69 -5.03
N LEU A 471 10.25 -32.27 -6.29
CA LEU A 471 8.96 -32.16 -6.98
C LEU A 471 8.93 -33.14 -8.15
N PHE A 472 7.83 -33.89 -8.31
CA PHE A 472 7.68 -34.87 -9.39
C PHE A 472 8.86 -35.86 -9.50
N SER A 473 9.39 -36.29 -8.34
CA SER A 473 10.57 -37.18 -8.23
C SER A 473 11.88 -36.58 -8.76
N GLN A 474 11.96 -35.27 -8.97
CA GLN A 474 13.17 -34.56 -9.34
C GLN A 474 13.44 -33.39 -8.38
N LYS A 475 14.72 -33.13 -8.11
CA LYS A 475 15.14 -31.99 -7.30
C LYS A 475 15.01 -30.72 -8.14
N HIS A 476 14.41 -29.69 -7.57
CA HIS A 476 14.22 -28.38 -8.20
C HIS A 476 14.78 -27.30 -7.28
N VAL A 477 15.18 -26.18 -7.86
CA VAL A 477 15.64 -24.99 -7.13
C VAL A 477 14.69 -23.84 -7.43
N LEU A 478 14.32 -23.09 -6.39
CA LEU A 478 13.57 -21.85 -6.53
C LEU A 478 14.46 -20.75 -7.13
N ILE A 479 13.98 -20.13 -8.21
CA ILE A 479 14.71 -19.06 -8.90
C ILE A 479 13.83 -17.83 -9.09
N LEU A 480 14.47 -16.66 -9.14
CA LEU A 480 13.83 -15.40 -9.51
C LEU A 480 13.76 -15.32 -11.04
N LYS A 481 12.54 -15.23 -11.59
CA LYS A 481 12.27 -15.14 -13.03
C LYS A 481 12.24 -13.70 -13.51
N THR A 482 11.44 -12.86 -12.83
CA THR A 482 11.32 -11.43 -13.16
C THR A 482 11.38 -10.59 -11.91
N LYS A 483 11.93 -9.38 -12.04
CA LYS A 483 11.92 -8.35 -11.01
C LYS A 483 11.35 -7.07 -11.61
N GLN A 484 10.28 -6.56 -11.04
CA GLN A 484 9.73 -5.24 -11.38
C GLN A 484 10.12 -4.25 -10.29
N GLN A 485 10.71 -3.13 -10.68
CA GLN A 485 11.13 -2.06 -9.77
C GLN A 485 11.02 -0.71 -10.50
N GLN A 486 10.51 0.34 -9.87
CA GLN A 486 10.30 1.66 -10.47
C GLN A 486 9.61 1.61 -11.86
N GLY A 487 8.58 0.76 -12.00
CA GLY A 487 7.84 0.58 -13.25
C GLY A 487 8.60 -0.14 -14.38
N ARG A 488 9.84 -0.60 -14.15
CA ARG A 488 10.63 -1.36 -15.12
C ARG A 488 10.62 -2.83 -14.78
N VAL A 489 10.27 -3.67 -15.75
CA VAL A 489 10.36 -5.14 -15.63
C VAL A 489 11.70 -5.60 -16.16
N GLN A 490 12.49 -6.23 -15.28
CA GLN A 490 13.72 -6.89 -15.63
C GLN A 490 13.49 -8.40 -15.70
N HIS A 491 13.58 -8.96 -16.92
CA HIS A 491 13.66 -10.40 -17.11
C HIS A 491 15.07 -10.88 -16.82
N LEU A 492 15.21 -11.78 -15.85
CA LEU A 492 16.51 -12.26 -15.41
C LEU A 492 16.95 -13.41 -16.32
N ARG A 493 17.94 -13.14 -17.20
CA ARG A 493 18.47 -14.11 -18.16
C ARG A 493 19.34 -15.20 -17.52
N ASN A 494 19.88 -14.93 -16.34
CA ASN A 494 20.72 -15.85 -15.58
C ASN A 494 19.96 -16.34 -14.36
N ILE A 495 20.19 -17.59 -13.95
CA ILE A 495 19.66 -18.16 -12.71
C ILE A 495 20.06 -17.25 -11.55
N ARG A 496 19.07 -16.66 -10.89
CA ARG A 496 19.26 -15.89 -9.67
C ARG A 496 18.49 -16.55 -8.53
N THR A 497 19.20 -16.82 -7.47
CA THR A 497 18.64 -17.30 -6.21
C THR A 497 18.32 -16.14 -5.29
N LEU A 498 17.71 -16.47 -4.16
CA LEU A 498 17.42 -15.50 -3.13
C LEU A 498 18.72 -14.89 -2.60
N SER A 499 18.83 -13.56 -2.57
CA SER A 499 20.03 -12.90 -2.07
C SER A 499 19.69 -11.69 -1.21
N MET A 500 20.45 -11.46 -0.14
CA MET A 500 20.25 -10.34 0.78
C MET A 500 21.59 -9.85 1.34
N ARG A 501 21.76 -8.53 1.48
CA ARG A 501 22.91 -7.96 2.20
C ARG A 501 22.75 -8.24 3.69
N MET A 502 23.84 -8.60 4.35
CA MET A 502 23.88 -8.91 5.77
C MET A 502 24.45 -7.72 6.55
N ARG A 503 23.98 -7.53 7.79
CA ARG A 503 24.64 -6.58 8.70
C ARG A 503 26.04 -7.08 9.05
N ALA A 504 26.98 -6.16 9.31
CA ALA A 504 28.39 -6.48 9.51
C ALA A 504 28.64 -7.56 10.59
N VAL A 505 27.85 -7.54 11.67
CA VAL A 505 27.92 -8.46 12.82
C VAL A 505 26.89 -9.60 12.78
N GLN A 506 26.04 -9.66 11.75
CA GLN A 506 24.96 -10.65 11.66
C GLN A 506 25.50 -12.04 11.32
N GLN A 507 24.98 -13.06 12.01
CA GLN A 507 25.26 -14.46 11.70
C GLN A 507 24.53 -14.89 10.43
N TRP A 508 25.14 -15.80 9.68
CA TRP A 508 24.57 -16.25 8.41
C TRP A 508 23.22 -16.96 8.60
N SER A 509 23.03 -17.71 9.69
CA SER A 509 21.78 -18.41 9.98
C SER A 509 20.62 -17.43 10.14
N ASP A 510 20.85 -16.34 10.86
CA ASP A 510 19.83 -15.31 11.10
C ASP A 510 19.55 -14.55 9.80
N ALA A 511 20.57 -14.32 8.97
CA ALA A 511 20.41 -13.71 7.66
C ALA A 511 19.63 -14.59 6.68
N VAL A 512 19.82 -15.91 6.72
CA VAL A 512 19.01 -16.86 5.93
C VAL A 512 17.56 -16.77 6.39
N ALA A 513 17.32 -16.78 7.71
CA ALA A 513 15.97 -16.75 8.24
C ALA A 513 15.24 -15.44 7.90
N GLU A 514 15.92 -14.31 8.06
CA GLU A 514 15.43 -12.98 7.66
C GLU A 514 15.22 -12.89 6.15
N ALA A 515 16.10 -13.49 5.32
CA ALA A 515 15.92 -13.51 3.87
C ALA A 515 14.69 -14.33 3.47
N LEU A 516 14.50 -15.53 4.01
CA LEU A 516 13.35 -16.38 3.69
C LEU A 516 12.03 -15.71 4.13
N PHE A 517 12.02 -15.05 5.28
CA PHE A 517 10.86 -14.28 5.75
C PHE A 517 10.60 -13.05 4.87
N LEU A 518 11.56 -12.13 4.74
CA LEU A 518 11.37 -10.86 4.03
C LEU A 518 11.16 -11.00 2.52
N ARG A 519 11.53 -12.14 1.94
CA ARG A 519 11.52 -12.33 0.48
C ARG A 519 10.52 -13.37 -0.01
N LEU A 520 10.13 -14.31 0.85
CA LEU A 520 9.21 -15.39 0.51
C LEU A 520 8.05 -15.51 1.51
N GLY A 521 8.02 -14.71 2.58
CA GLY A 521 6.98 -14.77 3.61
C GLY A 521 7.03 -16.03 4.48
N ILE A 522 8.15 -16.77 4.51
CA ILE A 522 8.21 -18.03 5.27
C ILE A 522 8.47 -17.73 6.75
N PRO A 523 7.52 -17.99 7.68
CA PRO A 523 7.70 -17.66 9.10
C PRO A 523 8.80 -18.50 9.76
N GLU A 524 9.52 -17.94 10.72
CA GLU A 524 10.67 -18.60 11.37
C GLU A 524 10.31 -19.99 11.94
N GLN A 525 9.12 -20.12 12.51
CA GLN A 525 8.62 -21.41 13.04
C GLN A 525 8.42 -22.45 11.92
N GLN A 526 7.94 -22.02 10.75
CA GLN A 526 7.79 -22.90 9.59
C GLN A 526 9.17 -23.29 9.03
N GLN A 527 10.12 -22.35 8.97
CA GLN A 527 11.49 -22.62 8.54
C GLN A 527 12.15 -23.70 9.41
N LYS A 528 12.06 -23.59 10.74
CA LYS A 528 12.64 -24.57 11.68
C LYS A 528 12.07 -25.97 11.53
N ASN A 529 10.77 -26.06 11.25
CA ASN A 529 10.06 -27.34 11.22
C ASN A 529 10.09 -28.00 9.83
N MET A 530 10.26 -27.21 8.78
CA MET A 530 10.01 -27.66 7.41
C MET A 530 11.15 -27.37 6.44
N LEU A 531 12.24 -26.72 6.88
CA LEU A 531 13.45 -26.56 6.08
C LEU A 531 14.65 -27.21 6.77
N SER A 532 15.57 -27.76 5.99
CA SER A 532 16.85 -28.27 6.46
C SER A 532 18.00 -27.63 5.71
N VAL A 533 19.00 -27.10 6.41
CA VAL A 533 20.22 -26.59 5.77
C VAL A 533 21.10 -27.77 5.38
N THR A 534 21.38 -27.92 4.09
CA THR A 534 22.13 -29.06 3.54
C THR A 534 23.61 -28.74 3.29
N ASN A 535 23.92 -27.49 2.91
CA ASN A 535 25.30 -27.03 2.68
C ASN A 535 25.41 -25.52 2.95
N SER A 536 26.59 -25.06 3.36
CA SER A 536 26.94 -23.64 3.49
C SER A 536 28.40 -23.40 3.09
N GLU A 537 28.65 -22.46 2.18
CA GLU A 537 29.99 -22.12 1.67
C GLU A 537 30.19 -20.60 1.68
N THR A 538 31.42 -20.13 1.92
CA THR A 538 31.76 -18.71 1.87
C THR A 538 32.80 -18.43 0.79
N ARG A 539 32.58 -17.39 -0.01
CA ARG A 539 33.55 -16.89 -1.00
C ARG A 539 33.72 -15.37 -0.89
N GLU A 540 34.87 -14.88 -1.33
CA GLU A 540 35.14 -13.44 -1.42
C GLU A 540 35.32 -13.01 -2.87
N GLU A 541 34.70 -11.89 -3.23
CA GLU A 541 34.78 -11.26 -4.54
C GLU A 541 35.13 -9.79 -4.38
N VAL A 542 35.96 -9.26 -5.28
CA VAL A 542 36.40 -7.86 -5.24
C VAL A 542 35.92 -7.16 -6.50
N GLU A 543 35.10 -6.14 -6.33
CA GLU A 543 34.57 -5.33 -7.42
C GLU A 543 34.58 -3.84 -7.07
N PHE A 544 34.57 -2.99 -8.09
CA PHE A 544 34.36 -1.56 -7.92
C PHE A 544 32.89 -1.25 -8.19
N SER A 545 32.23 -0.63 -7.22
CA SER A 545 30.83 -0.24 -7.35
C SER A 545 30.71 0.90 -8.35
N VAL A 546 29.78 0.77 -9.31
CA VAL A 546 29.44 1.86 -10.23
C VAL A 546 28.89 3.08 -9.48
N SER A 547 28.21 2.86 -8.36
CA SER A 547 27.64 3.93 -7.52
C SER A 547 28.67 4.65 -6.66
N PHE A 548 29.86 4.05 -6.44
CA PHE A 548 30.94 4.63 -5.63
C PHE A 548 32.26 4.57 -6.41
N PRO A 549 32.42 5.41 -7.44
CA PRO A 549 33.64 5.46 -8.23
C PRO A 549 34.90 5.56 -7.35
N GLY A 550 35.93 4.77 -7.65
CA GLY A 550 37.18 4.74 -6.88
C GLY A 550 37.14 3.98 -5.54
N LEU A 551 35.97 3.72 -4.95
CA LEU A 551 35.85 2.97 -3.69
C LEU A 551 35.84 1.46 -3.95
N LYS A 552 36.95 0.80 -3.61
CA LYS A 552 37.10 -0.66 -3.71
C LYS A 552 36.11 -1.37 -2.79
N THR A 553 35.31 -2.30 -3.32
CA THR A 553 34.37 -3.10 -2.54
C THR A 553 34.78 -4.57 -2.49
N VAL A 554 34.83 -5.15 -1.29
CA VAL A 554 35.02 -6.58 -1.06
C VAL A 554 33.70 -7.19 -0.59
N TYR A 555 33.15 -8.09 -1.40
CA TYR A 555 31.93 -8.84 -1.10
C TYR A 555 32.28 -10.19 -0.49
N THR A 556 31.90 -10.42 0.77
CA THR A 556 31.90 -11.75 1.38
C THR A 556 30.54 -12.38 1.14
N ILE A 557 30.46 -13.34 0.21
CA ILE A 557 29.24 -14.00 -0.20
C ILE A 557 29.14 -15.35 0.51
N MET A 558 28.13 -15.53 1.36
CA MET A 558 27.75 -16.78 1.97
C MET A 558 26.67 -17.45 1.13
N GLU A 559 26.93 -18.64 0.59
CA GLU A 559 25.95 -19.45 -0.11
C GLU A 559 25.42 -20.55 0.80
N VAL A 560 24.10 -20.62 0.97
CA VAL A 560 23.44 -21.60 1.83
C VAL A 560 22.41 -22.35 1.01
N ARG A 561 22.41 -23.68 1.11
CA ARG A 561 21.40 -24.55 0.49
C ARG A 561 20.42 -25.02 1.56
N CYS A 562 19.14 -24.84 1.28
CA CYS A 562 18.03 -25.22 2.15
C CYS A 562 17.12 -26.19 1.41
N GLU A 563 16.88 -27.37 1.96
CA GLU A 563 15.93 -28.35 1.43
C GLU A 563 14.56 -28.18 2.09
N VAL A 564 13.51 -28.16 1.27
CA VAL A 564 12.11 -28.18 1.69
C VAL A 564 11.73 -29.60 2.11
N LEU A 565 11.44 -29.76 3.40
CA LEU A 565 10.94 -31.01 3.97
C LEU A 565 9.44 -31.12 3.64
N ASN A 566 9.03 -32.28 3.11
CA ASN A 566 7.66 -32.57 2.71
C ASN A 566 7.05 -31.47 1.79
N PRO A 567 7.53 -31.32 0.55
CA PRO A 567 7.02 -30.30 -0.38
C PRO A 567 5.55 -30.50 -0.78
N GLN A 568 4.93 -31.61 -0.38
CA GLN A 568 3.50 -31.93 -0.57
C GLN A 568 2.59 -31.33 0.50
N ASP A 569 3.13 -30.73 1.55
CA ASP A 569 2.36 -30.09 2.61
C ASP A 569 1.68 -28.81 2.09
N GLN A 570 0.36 -28.69 2.32
CA GLN A 570 -0.44 -27.54 1.85
C GLN A 570 0.03 -26.20 2.41
N ARG A 571 0.77 -26.19 3.53
CA ARG A 571 1.38 -24.97 4.08
C ARG A 571 2.43 -24.33 3.17
N TRP A 572 2.80 -24.96 2.05
CA TRP A 572 3.68 -24.38 1.04
C TRP A 572 2.96 -23.76 -0.17
N GLN A 573 1.62 -23.73 -0.16
CA GLN A 573 0.83 -23.24 -1.30
C GLN A 573 1.17 -21.81 -1.71
N TYR A 574 1.48 -20.93 -0.75
CA TYR A 574 1.82 -19.53 -1.02
C TYR A 574 3.19 -19.34 -1.72
N ILE A 575 4.06 -20.37 -1.72
CA ILE A 575 5.30 -20.40 -2.53
C ILE A 575 5.19 -21.36 -3.73
N GLY A 576 3.97 -21.64 -4.18
CA GLY A 576 3.71 -22.42 -5.39
C GLY A 576 3.95 -23.93 -5.24
N LEU A 577 4.00 -24.48 -4.02
CA LEU A 577 4.11 -25.93 -3.79
C LEU A 577 2.78 -26.51 -3.27
N PRO A 578 2.43 -27.77 -3.61
CA PRO A 578 3.20 -28.74 -4.39
C PRO A 578 3.08 -28.64 -5.90
N SER A 579 2.18 -27.79 -6.42
CA SER A 579 1.87 -27.68 -7.86
C SER A 579 3.06 -27.22 -8.70
N ALA A 580 4.11 -26.69 -8.05
CA ALA A 580 5.31 -26.14 -8.67
C ALA A 580 4.98 -24.95 -9.59
N GLU A 581 3.99 -24.16 -9.17
CA GLU A 581 3.52 -22.98 -9.90
C GLU A 581 4.42 -21.77 -9.63
N ASP A 582 4.44 -20.86 -10.61
CA ASP A 582 5.06 -19.56 -10.41
C ASP A 582 4.24 -18.75 -9.41
N PHE A 583 4.92 -18.04 -8.52
CA PHE A 583 4.28 -17.12 -7.59
C PHE A 583 4.99 -15.77 -7.62
N THR A 584 4.29 -14.74 -7.17
CA THR A 584 4.84 -13.39 -7.10
C THR A 584 4.82 -12.91 -5.66
N PHE A 585 5.95 -12.42 -5.19
CA PHE A 585 6.06 -11.78 -3.89
C PHE A 585 6.28 -10.27 -4.06
N CYS A 586 5.59 -9.48 -3.25
CA CYS A 586 5.67 -8.02 -3.23
C CYS A 586 6.38 -7.53 -1.97
N ARG A 587 7.22 -6.51 -2.10
CA ARG A 587 7.75 -5.76 -0.95
C ARG A 587 7.85 -4.27 -1.24
N GLN A 588 7.78 -3.47 -0.19
CA GLN A 588 8.06 -2.04 -0.25
C GLN A 588 9.54 -1.76 0.05
N GLU A 589 10.17 -0.91 -0.75
CA GLU A 589 11.52 -0.40 -0.53
C GLU A 589 11.46 1.13 -0.46
N GLN A 590 11.93 1.71 0.64
CA GLN A 590 12.01 3.16 0.77
C GLN A 590 13.19 3.69 -0.04
N LEU A 591 12.92 4.55 -1.02
CA LEU A 591 13.90 5.24 -1.84
C LEU A 591 14.62 6.32 -1.02
N ALA A 592 15.80 6.75 -1.48
CA ALA A 592 16.56 7.83 -0.84
C ALA A 592 15.80 9.18 -0.77
N THR A 593 14.78 9.37 -1.62
CA THR A 593 13.87 10.54 -1.60
C THR A 593 12.90 10.51 -0.41
N GLY A 594 12.74 9.34 0.22
CA GLY A 594 11.74 9.06 1.26
C GLY A 594 10.42 8.48 0.74
N GLU A 595 10.25 8.42 -0.58
CA GLU A 595 9.13 7.75 -1.25
C GLU A 595 9.30 6.22 -1.17
N TYR A 596 8.22 5.46 -1.26
CA TYR A 596 8.25 4.01 -1.25
C TYR A 596 8.03 3.48 -2.67
N ASP A 597 8.88 2.54 -3.10
CA ASP A 597 8.73 1.81 -4.35
C ASP A 597 8.30 0.37 -4.08
N MET A 598 7.42 -0.18 -4.91
CA MET A 598 7.00 -1.57 -4.81
C MET A 598 7.84 -2.44 -5.73
N ILE A 599 8.42 -3.49 -5.15
CA ILE A 599 9.23 -4.46 -5.88
C ILE A 599 8.47 -5.77 -5.95
N LEU A 600 8.01 -6.10 -7.16
CA LEU A 600 7.41 -7.39 -7.46
C LEU A 600 8.50 -8.35 -7.94
N THR A 601 8.60 -9.51 -7.32
CA THR A 601 9.54 -10.55 -7.69
C THR A 601 8.76 -11.82 -8.02
N ARG A 602 8.78 -12.21 -9.29
CA ARG A 602 8.19 -13.49 -9.71
C ARG A 602 9.22 -14.60 -9.53
N CYS A 603 8.84 -15.63 -8.79
CA CYS A 603 9.65 -16.79 -8.49
C CYS A 603 8.98 -18.04 -9.03
N GLY A 604 9.76 -19.09 -9.26
CA GLY A 604 9.22 -20.39 -9.62
C GLY A 604 10.31 -21.46 -9.68
N PRO A 605 9.93 -22.74 -9.85
CA PRO A 605 10.90 -23.80 -9.99
C PRO A 605 11.69 -23.65 -11.28
N CYS A 606 12.99 -23.93 -11.21
CA CYS A 606 13.82 -24.06 -12.40
C CYS A 606 13.60 -25.44 -13.04
N PHE A 607 12.80 -25.52 -14.10
CA PHE A 607 12.67 -26.72 -14.94
C PHE A 607 13.71 -26.68 -16.06
N GLY A 608 14.54 -27.73 -16.21
CA GLY A 608 15.39 -27.89 -17.39
C GLY A 608 16.91 -27.78 -17.22
N ALA A 609 17.45 -27.90 -16.00
CA ALA A 609 18.89 -28.11 -15.83
C ALA A 609 19.13 -29.37 -14.98
N SER A 610 19.86 -30.33 -15.53
CA SER A 610 20.35 -31.47 -14.74
C SER A 610 21.16 -30.92 -13.55
N LEU A 611 20.68 -31.15 -12.34
CA LEU A 611 21.39 -30.80 -11.10
C LEU A 611 22.73 -31.56 -10.95
N THR A 612 22.96 -32.58 -11.80
CA THR A 612 24.14 -33.43 -11.80
C THR A 612 25.22 -33.00 -12.80
N SER A 613 24.97 -31.97 -13.62
CA SER A 613 25.95 -31.46 -14.59
C SER A 613 26.11 -29.95 -14.45
N TRP A 614 26.66 -29.51 -13.32
CA TRP A 614 27.17 -28.15 -13.19
C TRP A 614 28.67 -28.18 -13.49
N PRO A 615 29.15 -27.54 -14.58
CA PRO A 615 30.57 -27.32 -14.76
C PRO A 615 31.07 -26.42 -13.63
N SER A 616 32.27 -26.67 -13.13
CA SER A 616 33.13 -25.60 -12.63
C SER A 616 33.28 -24.57 -13.76
N TRP A 617 32.44 -23.53 -13.77
CA TRP A 617 32.49 -22.51 -14.83
C TRP A 617 33.77 -21.66 -14.68
N PRO A 618 34.33 -21.21 -15.81
CA PRO A 618 35.76 -20.95 -15.96
C PRO A 618 36.18 -19.66 -15.28
N MET A 619 37.41 -19.65 -14.74
CA MET A 619 38.13 -18.44 -14.40
C MET A 619 38.05 -17.45 -15.57
N LEU A 620 37.29 -16.37 -15.39
CA LEU A 620 37.43 -15.18 -16.22
C LEU A 620 38.85 -14.67 -15.99
N ARG A 621 39.72 -14.89 -16.97
CA ARG A 621 41.00 -14.18 -17.06
C ARG A 621 40.69 -12.67 -17.06
N PRO A 622 41.45 -11.85 -16.32
CA PRO A 622 41.26 -10.41 -16.37
C PRO A 622 41.49 -9.94 -17.82
N SER A 623 40.52 -9.23 -18.38
CA SER A 623 40.72 -8.50 -19.63
C SER A 623 41.66 -7.32 -19.39
N PRO A 624 42.71 -7.12 -20.19
CA PRO A 624 43.77 -6.16 -19.91
C PRO A 624 43.35 -4.74 -20.31
N TRP A 625 42.88 -3.94 -19.35
CA TRP A 625 42.85 -2.48 -19.49
C TRP A 625 44.20 -1.88 -19.09
N HIS A 626 45.22 -2.09 -19.92
CA HIS A 626 46.42 -1.25 -19.96
C HIS A 626 46.97 -1.21 -21.38
N ARG A 627 46.69 -0.12 -22.10
CA ARG A 627 47.68 0.65 -22.89
C ARG A 627 47.02 1.85 -23.57
N GLY A 628 47.49 3.04 -23.20
CA GLY A 628 47.08 4.28 -23.84
C GLY A 628 47.75 5.55 -23.32
N VAL A 629 48.92 5.48 -22.69
CA VAL A 629 49.78 6.67 -22.52
C VAL A 629 50.80 6.62 -23.65
N GLY A 630 50.42 7.24 -24.77
CA GLY A 630 51.33 7.56 -25.86
C GLY A 630 52.20 8.76 -25.45
N SER A 631 53.51 8.54 -25.49
CA SER A 631 54.55 9.55 -25.37
C SER A 631 54.33 10.72 -26.34
N ILE A 632 54.28 11.94 -25.81
CA ILE A 632 54.62 13.14 -26.59
C ILE A 632 56.01 13.57 -26.14
N SER A 633 57.00 13.20 -26.94
CA SER A 633 58.32 13.80 -26.95
C SER A 633 58.21 15.21 -27.54
N GLY A 634 58.30 16.24 -26.69
CA GLY A 634 58.57 17.61 -27.13
C GLY A 634 60.07 17.87 -27.10
N SER A 635 60.70 17.82 -28.27
CA SER A 635 62.03 18.40 -28.50
C SER A 635 61.89 19.83 -29.02
N LYS A 636 62.11 20.81 -28.15
CA LYS A 636 62.94 22.01 -28.37
C LYS A 636 62.97 22.87 -27.12
#